data_AF-A0ABC9FNJ4-F1
#
_entry.id   AF-A0ABC9FNJ4-F1
#
_cell.length_a   1.000
_cell.length_b   1.000
_cell.length_c   1.000
_cell.angle_alpha   90.00
_cell.angle_beta   90.00
_cell.angle_gamma   90.00
#
_symmetry.space_group_name_H-M   'P 1'
#
loop_
_entity.id
_entity.type
_entity.pdbx_description
1 polymer ?
#
loop_
_entity_poly.entity_id
_entity_poly.type
_entity_poly.pdbx_seq_one_letter_code
_entity_poly.pdbx_strand_id
1 'polypeptide(L)'
;MPQEPNLYYWGWNAAVLCATGGNRGGCGNGVDCHRTPFTVVFVGTMPRSMFARVYSSEAGAWSEMTTSSLFAHDYCLMGKPISARAENMLYFLSSGSMILKYGVTTGKLSEIHLPDTANPTNVVLTVSEDGGLGFAEVVGSRLYLSSRNAGPDEDAGWTQNRVIELNRLFSIGARSTTPKVLGFAADGVGVIFLRTKDGVFTVDLKTERFVKLEKFSVESNINRIYNIVPHVRFYTHDLNRHVYH
;
A
#
# COMPACT_ATOMS: atom_id res chain seq x y z
N MET A 1 14.08 0.52 22.05
CA MET A 1 14.41 -0.38 20.92
C MET A 1 15.30 -1.48 21.45
N PRO A 2 14.99 -2.77 21.26
CA PRO A 2 16.01 -3.79 21.42
C PRO A 2 17.07 -3.58 20.31
N GLN A 3 18.33 -3.81 20.62
CA GLN A 3 19.43 -3.74 19.65
C GLN A 3 19.16 -4.71 18.49
N GLU A 4 18.93 -4.17 17.30
CA GLU A 4 18.82 -4.94 16.06
C GLU A 4 20.15 -4.95 15.30
N PRO A 5 20.46 -6.04 14.57
CA PRO A 5 21.63 -6.08 13.70
C PRO A 5 21.46 -5.07 12.55
N ASN A 6 22.51 -4.32 12.25
CA ASN A 6 22.68 -3.38 11.12
C ASN A 6 21.47 -3.17 10.18
N LEU A 7 20.66 -2.14 10.47
CA LEU A 7 19.53 -1.64 9.66
C LEU A 7 19.88 -1.18 8.23
N TYR A 8 21.16 -1.23 7.82
CA TYR A 8 21.64 -0.66 6.55
C TYR A 8 21.43 -1.56 5.32
N TYR A 9 21.06 -2.83 5.51
CA TYR A 9 20.90 -3.78 4.40
C TYR A 9 19.48 -4.33 4.22
N TRP A 10 18.53 -3.89 5.04
CA TRP A 10 17.21 -4.54 5.15
C TRP A 10 16.07 -3.60 4.75
N GLY A 11 15.25 -4.05 3.79
CA GLY A 11 13.99 -3.40 3.47
C GLY A 11 12.93 -3.83 4.50
N TRP A 12 12.15 -2.89 5.00
CA TRP A 12 11.07 -3.17 5.95
C TRP A 12 9.80 -2.41 5.60
N ASN A 13 8.67 -2.91 6.09
CA ASN A 13 7.38 -2.27 5.98
C ASN A 13 6.52 -2.61 7.19
N ALA A 14 5.49 -1.81 7.46
CA ALA A 14 4.62 -2.02 8.61
C ALA A 14 3.17 -1.58 8.34
N ALA A 15 2.24 -2.26 9.00
CA ALA A 15 0.83 -1.90 9.01
C ALA A 15 0.34 -1.79 10.46
N VAL A 16 -0.49 -0.77 10.73
CA VAL A 16 -1.17 -0.60 12.02
C VAL A 16 -2.62 -1.03 11.86
N LEU A 17 -3.07 -1.91 12.74
CA LEU A 17 -4.42 -2.44 12.81
C LEU A 17 -5.06 -1.97 14.12
N CYS A 18 -6.26 -1.41 14.06
CA CYS A 18 -7.04 -1.12 15.26
C CYS A 18 -7.79 -2.39 15.69
N ALA A 19 -7.83 -2.69 16.98
CA ALA A 19 -8.72 -3.73 17.50
C ALA A 19 -10.16 -3.23 17.39
N THR A 20 -10.88 -3.63 16.35
CA THR A 20 -12.34 -3.53 16.33
C THR A 20 -12.88 -4.61 17.25
N GLY A 21 -13.39 -4.21 18.42
CA GLY A 21 -14.14 -5.09 19.30
C GLY A 21 -15.22 -5.79 18.48
N GLY A 22 -15.34 -7.11 18.65
CA GLY A 22 -16.26 -7.95 17.89
C GLY A 22 -17.70 -7.49 18.00
N ASN A 23 -18.14 -6.61 17.12
CA ASN A 23 -19.51 -6.49 16.67
C ASN A 23 -19.57 -5.58 15.44
N ARG A 24 -20.16 -6.14 14.38
CA ARG A 24 -20.67 -5.51 13.14
C ARG A 24 -20.63 -3.98 13.12
N GLY A 25 -19.71 -3.42 12.34
CA GLY A 25 -19.72 -2.01 11.96
C GLY A 25 -18.31 -1.53 11.70
N GLY A 26 -17.99 -1.20 10.46
CA GLY A 26 -16.72 -0.55 10.14
C GLY A 26 -16.54 0.73 10.94
N CYS A 27 -15.32 1.26 10.97
CA CYS A 27 -15.02 2.60 11.45
C CYS A 27 -15.66 3.65 10.51
N GLY A 28 -16.98 3.70 10.49
CA GLY A 28 -17.77 4.80 9.99
C GLY A 28 -17.99 5.75 11.15
N ASN A 29 -17.58 7.00 10.93
CA ASN A 29 -17.85 8.16 11.77
C ASN A 29 -16.92 8.28 12.98
N GLY A 30 -15.69 8.77 12.76
CA GLY A 30 -15.02 9.80 13.57
C GLY A 30 -14.97 9.71 15.11
N VAL A 31 -15.32 8.58 15.73
CA VAL A 31 -15.35 8.42 17.18
C VAL A 31 -14.10 7.63 17.59
N ASP A 32 -13.13 8.36 18.12
CA ASP A 32 -12.04 7.94 19.00
C ASP A 32 -11.49 6.51 18.80
N CYS A 33 -10.83 6.27 17.66
CA CYS A 33 -9.85 5.19 17.54
C CYS A 33 -8.60 5.40 18.45
N HIS A 34 -8.61 6.43 19.30
CA HIS A 34 -7.48 6.86 20.12
C HIS A 34 -7.31 6.08 21.43
N ARG A 35 -8.33 5.31 21.84
CA ARG A 35 -8.34 4.54 23.10
C ARG A 35 -8.44 3.03 22.91
N THR A 36 -8.61 2.56 21.68
CA THR A 36 -8.67 1.13 21.40
C THR A 36 -7.25 0.57 21.29
N PRO A 37 -7.00 -0.64 21.83
CA PRO A 37 -5.76 -1.33 21.56
C PRO A 37 -5.53 -1.43 20.05
N PHE A 38 -4.29 -1.19 19.64
CA PHE A 38 -3.81 -1.39 18.29
C PHE A 38 -2.73 -2.46 18.25
N THR A 39 -2.57 -3.01 17.06
CA THR A 39 -1.58 -4.02 16.72
C THR A 39 -0.72 -3.49 15.57
N VAL A 40 0.59 -3.66 15.65
CA VAL A 40 1.50 -3.32 14.56
C VAL A 40 2.07 -4.59 13.98
N VAL A 41 1.80 -4.85 12.70
CA VAL A 41 2.46 -5.92 11.94
C VAL A 41 3.68 -5.31 11.28
N PHE A 42 4.86 -5.75 11.72
CA PHE A 42 6.14 -5.37 11.15
C PHE A 42 6.65 -6.51 10.28
N VAL A 43 7.04 -6.21 9.05
CA VAL A 43 7.67 -7.15 8.14
C VAL A 43 9.01 -6.61 7.67
N GLY A 44 10.00 -7.49 7.59
CA GLY A 44 11.34 -7.11 7.18
C GLY A 44 11.99 -8.19 6.34
N THR A 45 13.00 -7.77 5.58
CA THR A 45 13.88 -8.67 4.87
C THR A 45 15.14 -8.92 5.67
N MET A 46 15.62 -10.15 5.60
CA MET A 46 16.90 -10.60 6.14
C MET A 46 17.66 -11.29 5.01
N PRO A 47 18.99 -11.49 5.13
CA PRO A 47 19.72 -12.25 4.12
C PRO A 47 19.06 -13.61 3.93
N ARG A 48 18.62 -13.87 2.71
CA ARG A 48 17.95 -15.11 2.29
C ARG A 48 16.61 -15.43 2.98
N SER A 49 15.96 -14.48 3.63
CA SER A 49 14.67 -14.73 4.29
C SER A 49 13.85 -13.46 4.48
N MET A 50 12.57 -13.61 4.78
CA MET A 50 11.75 -12.52 5.30
C MET A 50 11.19 -12.92 6.65
N PHE A 51 10.86 -11.92 7.46
CA PHE A 51 10.27 -12.14 8.77
C PHE A 51 9.07 -11.23 9.01
N ALA A 52 8.21 -11.66 9.92
CA ALA A 52 7.13 -10.88 10.47
C ALA A 52 7.21 -10.92 12.00
N ARG A 53 6.84 -9.79 12.61
CA ARG A 53 6.67 -9.66 14.05
C ARG A 53 5.49 -8.76 14.35
N VAL A 54 4.76 -9.08 15.41
CA VAL A 54 3.54 -8.37 15.77
C VAL A 54 3.71 -7.72 17.13
N TYR A 55 3.51 -6.41 17.21
CA TYR A 55 3.40 -5.70 18.48
C TYR A 55 1.93 -5.60 18.88
N SER A 56 1.61 -5.95 20.13
CA SER A 56 0.31 -5.68 20.74
C SER A 56 0.45 -4.56 21.77
N SER A 57 -0.31 -3.48 21.60
CA SER A 57 -0.37 -2.40 22.58
C SER A 57 -1.06 -2.82 23.89
N GLU A 58 -1.94 -3.82 23.85
CA GLU A 58 -2.61 -4.37 25.03
C GLU A 58 -1.62 -5.15 25.91
N ALA A 59 -0.79 -5.99 25.29
CA ALA A 59 0.25 -6.74 26.00
C ALA A 59 1.51 -5.92 26.27
N GLY A 60 1.68 -4.78 25.57
CA GLY A 60 2.90 -3.98 25.60
C GLY A 60 4.13 -4.73 25.09
N ALA A 61 3.95 -5.75 24.25
CA ALA A 61 4.98 -6.71 23.89
C ALA A 61 4.95 -7.10 22.40
N TRP A 62 6.11 -7.52 21.91
CA TRP A 62 6.27 -8.10 20.59
C TRP A 62 6.09 -9.61 20.64
N SER A 63 5.52 -10.19 19.59
CA SER A 63 5.43 -11.62 19.38
C SER A 63 6.80 -12.23 19.09
N GLU A 64 6.87 -13.56 19.20
CA GLU A 64 7.94 -14.33 18.57
C GLU A 64 8.05 -14.01 17.08
N MET A 65 9.28 -14.08 16.57
CA MET A 65 9.57 -13.79 15.18
C MET A 65 9.12 -14.97 14.32
N THR A 66 8.32 -14.69 13.29
CA THR A 66 8.02 -15.68 12.26
C THR A 66 8.94 -15.44 11.07
N THR A 67 9.79 -16.40 10.75
CA THR A 67 10.72 -16.32 9.61
C THR A 67 10.29 -17.28 8.52
N SER A 68 10.48 -16.90 7.27
CA SER A 68 10.36 -17.80 6.12
C SER A 68 11.59 -17.64 5.23
N SER A 69 12.29 -18.75 5.02
CA SER A 69 13.46 -18.86 4.14
C SER A 69 13.08 -19.08 2.67
N LEU A 70 11.78 -19.08 2.34
CA LEU A 70 11.29 -19.21 0.95
C LEU A 70 11.74 -18.01 0.07
N PHE A 71 12.13 -16.90 0.69
CA PHE A 71 12.25 -15.60 0.04
C PHE A 71 13.71 -15.17 -0.12
N ALA A 72 14.54 -16.04 -0.70
CA ALA A 72 16.00 -15.97 -0.65
C ALA A 72 16.67 -14.86 -1.49
N HIS A 73 15.98 -13.77 -1.79
CA HIS A 73 16.42 -12.72 -2.72
C HIS A 73 16.49 -11.36 -2.03
N ASP A 74 17.41 -10.49 -2.48
CA ASP A 74 17.65 -9.13 -1.97
C ASP A 74 16.55 -8.14 -2.38
N TYR A 75 15.29 -8.50 -2.13
CA TYR A 75 14.17 -7.63 -2.47
C TYR A 75 13.93 -6.58 -1.39
N CYS A 76 13.48 -5.40 -1.82
CA CYS A 76 13.02 -4.33 -0.95
C CYS A 76 11.49 -4.34 -0.89
N LEU A 77 10.91 -4.14 0.30
CA LEU A 77 9.47 -3.92 0.45
C LEU A 77 9.12 -2.49 0.04
N MET A 78 8.07 -2.35 -0.76
CA MET A 78 7.72 -1.11 -1.48
C MET A 78 6.30 -0.66 -1.14
N GLY A 79 6.10 0.65 -1.11
CA GLY A 79 4.76 1.25 -1.01
C GLY A 79 4.05 1.03 0.32
N LYS A 80 2.78 1.44 0.36
CA LYS A 80 1.91 1.19 1.51
C LYS A 80 1.35 -0.24 1.43
N PRO A 81 1.36 -1.02 2.52
CA PRO A 81 0.68 -2.30 2.53
C PRO A 81 -0.83 -2.13 2.37
N ILE A 82 -1.46 -3.14 1.81
CA ILE A 82 -2.90 -3.16 1.61
C ILE A 82 -3.51 -4.31 2.39
N SER A 83 -4.66 -4.05 2.98
CA SER A 83 -5.58 -5.08 3.44
C SER A 83 -6.68 -5.25 2.40
N ALA A 84 -6.83 -6.46 1.89
CA ALA A 84 -7.85 -6.81 0.91
C ALA A 84 -8.79 -7.85 1.52
N ARG A 85 -10.09 -7.59 1.42
CA ARG A 85 -11.23 -8.31 2.02
C ARG A 85 -11.13 -8.39 3.55
N ALA A 86 -12.25 -8.70 4.20
CA ALA A 86 -12.32 -8.87 5.66
C ALA A 86 -11.63 -10.15 6.19
N GLU A 87 -10.89 -10.86 5.34
CA GLU A 87 -9.99 -11.90 5.77
C GLU A 87 -8.73 -11.21 6.22
N ASN A 88 -8.50 -11.16 7.54
CA ASN A 88 -7.35 -10.62 8.26
C ASN A 88 -5.97 -10.89 7.58
N MET A 89 -5.72 -10.23 6.46
CA MET A 89 -4.62 -10.47 5.54
C MET A 89 -4.01 -9.12 5.16
N LEU A 90 -2.69 -9.09 5.14
CA LEU A 90 -1.90 -7.95 4.71
C LEU A 90 -1.03 -8.35 3.53
N TYR A 91 -0.96 -7.46 2.55
CA TYR A 91 -0.22 -7.64 1.32
C TYR A 91 0.84 -6.56 1.20
N PHE A 92 2.08 -6.97 0.97
CA PHE A 92 3.23 -6.09 0.84
C PHE A 92 3.87 -6.32 -0.53
N LEU A 93 3.95 -5.27 -1.34
CA LEU A 93 4.64 -5.33 -2.62
C LEU A 93 6.16 -5.38 -2.39
N SER A 94 6.85 -6.20 -3.17
CA SER A 94 8.30 -6.31 -3.19
C SER A 94 8.85 -5.88 -4.54
N SER A 95 10.10 -5.38 -4.57
CA SER A 95 10.78 -4.88 -5.78
C SER A 95 11.01 -5.94 -6.87
N GLY A 96 10.77 -7.22 -6.58
CA GLY A 96 10.97 -8.37 -7.49
C GLY A 96 9.72 -8.98 -8.10
N SER A 97 8.65 -8.21 -8.30
CA SER A 97 7.33 -8.70 -8.76
C SER A 97 6.62 -9.68 -7.79
N MET A 98 7.18 -9.86 -6.59
CA MET A 98 6.59 -10.66 -5.53
C MET A 98 5.67 -9.80 -4.66
N ILE A 99 4.62 -10.40 -4.14
CA ILE A 99 3.74 -9.85 -3.11
C ILE A 99 3.80 -10.78 -1.91
N LEU A 100 4.29 -10.26 -0.79
CA LEU A 100 4.28 -10.98 0.48
C LEU A 100 2.87 -10.91 1.07
N LYS A 101 2.29 -12.08 1.35
CA LYS A 101 1.01 -12.22 2.05
C LYS A 101 1.27 -12.62 3.49
N TYR A 102 0.67 -11.88 4.42
CA TYR A 102 0.72 -12.18 5.85
C TYR A 102 -0.70 -12.36 6.40
N GLY A 103 -0.96 -13.52 6.99
CA GLY A 103 -2.21 -13.77 7.70
C GLY A 103 -2.13 -13.29 9.14
N VAL A 104 -2.83 -12.21 9.47
CA VAL A 104 -2.83 -11.60 10.81
C VAL A 104 -3.33 -12.58 11.87
N THR A 105 -4.31 -13.42 11.56
CA THR A 105 -4.84 -14.42 12.50
C THR A 105 -3.98 -15.69 12.56
N THR A 106 -3.39 -16.11 11.44
CA THR A 106 -2.61 -17.35 11.38
C THR A 106 -1.14 -17.15 11.73
N GLY A 107 -0.64 -15.92 11.68
CA GLY A 107 0.77 -15.57 11.78
C GLY A 107 1.62 -16.06 10.60
N LYS A 108 1.02 -16.61 9.54
CA LYS A 108 1.75 -17.26 8.45
C LYS A 108 2.13 -16.28 7.35
N LEU A 109 3.32 -16.50 6.78
CA LEU A 109 3.82 -15.84 5.58
C LEU A 109 3.66 -16.76 4.37
N SER A 110 3.21 -16.20 3.25
CA SER A 110 3.21 -16.86 1.94
C SER A 110 3.48 -15.82 0.85
N GLU A 111 3.69 -16.27 -0.39
CA GLU A 111 3.91 -15.38 -1.53
C GLU A 111 2.81 -15.47 -2.57
N ILE A 112 2.69 -14.40 -3.34
CA ILE A 112 1.92 -14.31 -4.56
C ILE A 112 2.83 -13.60 -5.57
N HIS A 113 2.89 -14.11 -6.80
CA HIS A 113 3.61 -13.42 -7.88
C HIS A 113 2.68 -12.55 -8.70
N LEU A 114 3.15 -11.35 -9.07
CA LEU A 114 2.55 -10.58 -10.16
C LEU A 114 2.71 -11.35 -11.48
N PRO A 115 1.90 -11.07 -12.52
CA PRO A 115 2.13 -11.64 -13.84
C PRO A 115 3.53 -11.28 -14.36
N ASP A 116 4.19 -12.19 -15.09
CA ASP A 116 5.53 -11.96 -15.66
C ASP A 116 5.61 -10.74 -16.58
N THR A 117 4.47 -10.33 -17.14
CA THR A 117 4.35 -9.15 -18.01
C THR A 117 4.30 -7.83 -17.25
N ALA A 118 4.06 -7.85 -15.94
CA ALA A 118 3.94 -6.65 -15.13
C ALA A 118 5.32 -6.03 -14.84
N ASN A 119 5.41 -4.71 -14.93
CA ASN A 119 6.60 -3.97 -14.58
C ASN A 119 6.61 -3.66 -13.06
N PRO A 120 7.49 -4.31 -12.26
CA PRO A 120 7.52 -4.11 -10.80
C PRO A 120 7.90 -2.68 -10.39
N THR A 121 8.48 -1.89 -11.29
CA THR A 121 8.88 -0.50 -11.01
C THR A 121 7.79 0.54 -11.32
N ASN A 122 6.62 0.09 -11.81
CA ASN A 122 5.50 0.99 -12.13
C ASN A 122 4.13 0.40 -11.78
N VAL A 123 4.09 -0.29 -10.63
CA VAL A 123 2.92 -0.98 -10.11
C VAL A 123 2.65 -0.54 -8.67
N VAL A 124 1.38 -0.50 -8.28
CA VAL A 124 0.97 -0.41 -6.88
C VAL A 124 -0.08 -1.47 -6.61
N LEU A 125 -0.12 -1.98 -5.39
CA LEU A 125 -1.26 -2.77 -4.95
C LEU A 125 -2.50 -1.88 -4.86
N THR A 126 -3.67 -2.48 -5.06
CA THR A 126 -4.97 -1.85 -4.89
C THR A 126 -5.93 -2.81 -4.20
N VAL A 127 -7.13 -2.32 -3.91
CA VAL A 127 -8.28 -3.14 -3.53
C VAL A 127 -9.26 -3.11 -4.70
N SER A 128 -9.69 -4.25 -5.18
CA SER A 128 -10.69 -4.33 -6.25
C SER A 128 -12.10 -3.99 -5.75
N GLU A 129 -13.04 -3.78 -6.68
CA GLU A 129 -14.40 -3.33 -6.36
C GLU A 129 -15.19 -4.34 -5.50
N ASP A 130 -14.85 -5.63 -5.59
CA ASP A 130 -15.36 -6.72 -4.74
C ASP A 130 -14.64 -6.83 -3.39
N GLY A 131 -13.72 -5.90 -3.10
CA GLY A 131 -12.88 -5.89 -1.91
C GLY A 131 -11.67 -6.82 -2.00
N GLY A 132 -11.45 -7.51 -3.12
CA GLY A 132 -10.32 -8.42 -3.32
C GLY A 132 -8.97 -7.73 -3.50
N LEU A 133 -7.90 -8.55 -3.58
CA LEU A 133 -6.56 -8.05 -3.88
C LEU A 133 -6.50 -7.60 -5.34
N GLY A 134 -6.04 -6.38 -5.57
CA GLY A 134 -5.78 -5.86 -6.90
C GLY A 134 -4.37 -5.30 -7.05
N PHE A 135 -4.01 -5.00 -8.29
CA PHE A 135 -2.90 -4.10 -8.57
C PHE A 135 -3.27 -3.16 -9.72
N ALA A 136 -2.54 -2.06 -9.79
CA ALA A 136 -2.62 -1.10 -10.87
C ALA A 136 -1.25 -0.85 -11.48
N GLU A 137 -1.17 -0.90 -12.80
CA GLU A 137 0.06 -0.73 -13.56
C GLU A 137 -0.13 0.33 -14.65
N VAL A 138 0.91 1.16 -14.87
CA VAL A 138 0.93 2.08 -16.01
C VAL A 138 1.86 1.58 -17.11
N VAL A 139 1.28 1.33 -18.28
CA VAL A 139 1.99 0.98 -19.51
C VAL A 139 1.67 2.02 -20.59
N GLY A 140 2.69 2.77 -21.00
CA GLY A 140 2.52 3.90 -21.91
C GLY A 140 1.60 4.99 -21.33
N SER A 141 0.46 5.22 -21.98
CA SER A 141 -0.56 6.19 -21.55
C SER A 141 -1.82 5.53 -20.98
N ARG A 142 -1.72 4.27 -20.52
CA ARG A 142 -2.86 3.52 -19.99
C ARG A 142 -2.57 3.04 -18.58
N LEU A 143 -3.58 3.14 -17.73
CA LEU A 143 -3.62 2.59 -16.38
C LEU A 143 -4.47 1.31 -16.42
N TYR A 144 -3.81 0.17 -16.22
CA TYR A 144 -4.41 -1.15 -16.18
C TYR A 144 -4.75 -1.51 -14.74
N LEU A 145 -5.97 -1.96 -14.51
CA LEU A 145 -6.45 -2.43 -13.20
C LEU A 145 -6.76 -3.92 -13.29
N SER A 146 -6.11 -4.68 -12.42
CA SER A 146 -6.25 -6.13 -12.34
C SER A 146 -6.68 -6.53 -10.95
N SER A 147 -7.50 -7.58 -10.84
CA SER A 147 -7.83 -8.23 -9.56
C SER A 147 -7.41 -9.69 -9.58
N ARG A 148 -7.25 -10.23 -8.39
CA ARG A 148 -7.07 -11.66 -8.16
C ARG A 148 -8.36 -12.19 -7.53
N ASN A 149 -8.95 -13.20 -8.15
CA ASN A 149 -10.11 -13.87 -7.57
C ASN A 149 -9.70 -14.56 -6.26
N ALA A 150 -10.50 -14.42 -5.21
CA ALA A 150 -10.30 -15.19 -3.99
C ALA A 150 -10.85 -16.61 -4.23
N GLY A 151 -9.99 -17.52 -4.69
CA GLY A 151 -10.25 -18.96 -4.72
C GLY A 151 -9.55 -19.68 -3.56
N PRO A 152 -10.04 -20.87 -3.16
CA PRO A 152 -9.33 -21.72 -2.20
C PRO A 152 -7.96 -22.21 -2.73
N ASP A 153 -7.73 -22.13 -4.04
CA ASP A 153 -6.50 -22.57 -4.68
C ASP A 153 -5.46 -21.46 -4.84
N GLU A 154 -4.20 -21.84 -4.64
CA GLU A 154 -3.01 -21.06 -4.91
C GLU A 154 -2.88 -20.67 -6.41
N ASP A 155 -3.67 -21.34 -7.28
CA ASP A 155 -3.77 -21.12 -8.74
C ASP A 155 -4.70 -19.99 -9.18
N ALA A 156 -5.28 -19.22 -8.24
CA ALA A 156 -6.12 -18.09 -8.63
C ALA A 156 -5.33 -17.03 -9.42
N GLY A 157 -5.50 -17.00 -10.74
CA GLY A 157 -4.79 -16.09 -11.63
C GLY A 157 -5.19 -14.63 -11.48
N TRP A 158 -4.38 -13.75 -12.08
CA TRP A 158 -4.71 -12.33 -12.24
C TRP A 158 -5.63 -12.13 -13.44
N THR A 159 -6.68 -11.34 -13.26
CA THR A 159 -7.58 -10.93 -14.35
C THR A 159 -7.48 -9.42 -14.53
N GLN A 160 -7.22 -8.97 -15.75
CA GLN A 160 -7.29 -7.56 -16.12
C GLN A 160 -8.78 -7.17 -16.25
N ASN A 161 -9.24 -6.28 -15.39
CA ASN A 161 -10.67 -5.94 -15.32
C ASN A 161 -11.01 -4.66 -16.08
N ARG A 162 -10.12 -3.66 -15.99
CA ARG A 162 -10.42 -2.31 -16.52
C ARG A 162 -9.15 -1.60 -16.98
N VAL A 163 -9.33 -0.72 -17.96
CA VAL A 163 -8.26 0.15 -18.48
C VAL A 163 -8.76 1.60 -18.46
N ILE A 164 -7.97 2.50 -17.90
CA ILE A 164 -8.24 3.94 -17.89
C ILE A 164 -7.21 4.63 -18.80
N GLU A 165 -7.70 5.39 -19.77
CA GLU A 165 -6.86 6.17 -20.69
C GLU A 165 -6.33 7.44 -19.98
N LEU A 166 -5.01 7.55 -19.87
CA LEU A 166 -4.33 8.68 -19.23
C LEU A 166 -4.01 9.82 -20.21
N ASN A 167 -4.51 9.76 -21.45
CA ASN A 167 -4.20 10.74 -22.49
C ASN A 167 -4.58 12.18 -22.06
N ARG A 168 -5.58 12.31 -21.19
CA ARG A 168 -6.02 13.60 -20.60
C ARG A 168 -5.01 14.22 -19.62
N LEU A 169 -4.03 13.46 -19.15
CA LEU A 169 -2.95 13.97 -18.29
C LEU A 169 -1.87 14.72 -19.07
N PHE A 170 -1.79 14.53 -20.38
CA PHE A 170 -0.75 15.13 -21.20
C PHE A 170 -1.27 16.41 -21.85
N SER A 171 -0.53 17.49 -21.68
CA SER A 171 -0.74 18.71 -22.45
C SER A 171 -0.49 18.44 -23.93
N ILE A 172 -1.30 19.02 -24.81
CA ILE A 172 -1.13 18.93 -26.27
C ILE A 172 0.29 19.43 -26.62
N GLY A 173 1.14 18.56 -27.16
CA GLY A 173 2.49 18.90 -27.62
C GLY A 173 3.65 18.36 -26.76
N ALA A 174 3.40 17.73 -25.61
CA ALA A 174 4.47 17.10 -24.83
C ALA A 174 4.89 15.74 -25.44
N ARG A 175 6.19 15.54 -25.68
CA ARG A 175 6.78 14.19 -25.83
C ARG A 175 6.57 13.45 -24.51
N SER A 176 5.47 12.70 -24.46
CA SER A 176 4.95 12.09 -23.23
C SER A 176 5.89 11.00 -22.74
N THR A 177 6.37 11.14 -21.50
CA THR A 177 6.94 10.03 -20.76
C THR A 177 5.83 9.32 -20.02
N THR A 178 5.89 7.99 -20.03
CA THR A 178 5.02 7.11 -19.24
C THR A 178 4.89 7.62 -17.79
N PRO A 179 3.66 7.91 -17.31
CA PRO A 179 3.43 8.29 -15.93
C PRO A 179 3.92 7.22 -14.95
N LYS A 180 4.37 7.65 -13.77
CA LYS A 180 4.77 6.76 -12.70
C LYS A 180 3.69 6.66 -11.64
N VAL A 181 3.29 5.46 -11.28
CA VAL A 181 2.36 5.25 -10.16
C VAL A 181 3.12 5.44 -8.85
N LEU A 182 2.56 6.27 -7.96
CA LEU A 182 3.19 6.65 -6.70
C LEU A 182 2.54 6.03 -5.48
N GLY A 183 1.27 5.62 -5.56
CA GLY A 183 0.56 5.06 -4.41
C GLY A 183 -0.93 4.94 -4.65
N PHE A 184 -1.60 4.33 -3.67
CA PHE A 184 -3.04 4.09 -3.67
C PHE A 184 -3.64 4.47 -2.31
N ALA A 185 -4.75 5.20 -2.33
CA ALA A 185 -5.59 5.43 -1.17
C ALA A 185 -6.88 4.61 -1.30
N ALA A 186 -7.11 3.72 -0.33
CA ALA A 186 -8.30 2.87 -0.28
C ALA A 186 -9.54 3.57 0.29
N ASP A 187 -9.38 4.72 0.97
CA ASP A 187 -10.46 5.39 1.67
C ASP A 187 -11.51 5.91 0.67
N GLY A 188 -12.72 5.31 0.70
CA GLY A 188 -13.81 5.66 -0.20
C GLY A 188 -13.78 4.89 -1.52
N VAL A 189 -13.42 5.56 -2.61
CA VAL A 189 -13.70 5.11 -4.00
C VAL A 189 -12.48 4.57 -4.75
N GLY A 190 -11.34 4.46 -4.05
CA GLY A 190 -10.05 4.12 -4.62
C GLY A 190 -9.45 5.28 -5.41
N VAL A 191 -8.35 5.84 -4.92
CA VAL A 191 -7.62 6.93 -5.60
C VAL A 191 -6.19 6.49 -5.89
N ILE A 192 -5.76 6.65 -7.14
CA ILE A 192 -4.37 6.40 -7.56
C ILE A 192 -3.63 7.72 -7.71
N PHE A 193 -2.41 7.77 -7.19
CA PHE A 193 -1.50 8.89 -7.36
C PHE A 193 -0.54 8.61 -8.51
N LEU A 194 -0.43 9.55 -9.44
CA LEU A 194 0.42 9.46 -10.62
C LEU A 194 1.39 10.65 -10.66
N ARG A 195 2.62 10.39 -11.08
CA ARG A 195 3.61 11.40 -11.41
C ARG A 195 3.78 11.50 -12.91
N THR A 196 3.69 12.70 -13.44
CA THR A 196 4.08 13.03 -14.81
C THR A 196 5.21 14.06 -14.78
N LYS A 197 5.68 14.49 -15.96
CA LYS A 197 6.60 15.64 -16.06
C LYS A 197 5.97 16.93 -15.56
N ASP A 198 4.65 17.06 -15.70
CA ASP A 198 3.92 18.28 -15.39
C ASP A 198 3.57 18.38 -13.91
N GLY A 199 3.70 17.29 -13.14
CA GLY A 199 3.41 17.27 -11.71
C GLY A 199 2.81 15.97 -11.20
N VAL A 200 2.22 16.05 -10.00
CA VAL A 200 1.50 14.94 -9.36
C VAL A 200 -0.01 15.10 -9.59
N PHE A 201 -0.66 14.00 -9.95
CA PHE A 201 -2.08 13.92 -10.23
C PHE A 201 -2.72 12.79 -9.42
N THR A 202 -4.00 12.93 -9.12
CA THR A 202 -4.85 11.85 -8.63
C THR A 202 -5.81 11.40 -9.71
N VAL A 203 -6.09 10.10 -9.73
CA VAL A 203 -7.16 9.49 -10.54
C VAL A 203 -8.17 8.88 -9.58
N ASP A 204 -9.38 9.40 -9.57
CA ASP A 204 -10.51 8.75 -8.91
C ASP A 204 -10.95 7.55 -9.76
N LEU A 205 -10.87 6.34 -9.22
CA LEU A 205 -11.10 5.13 -9.99
C LEU A 205 -12.56 4.95 -10.41
N LYS A 206 -13.54 5.54 -9.73
CA LYS A 206 -14.96 5.38 -10.10
C LYS A 206 -15.42 6.39 -11.12
N THR A 207 -14.97 7.63 -10.98
CA THR A 207 -15.38 8.75 -11.83
C THR A 207 -14.40 9.00 -12.97
N GLU A 208 -13.23 8.37 -12.94
CA GLU A 208 -12.12 8.57 -13.88
C GLU A 208 -11.72 10.05 -14.00
N ARG A 209 -11.94 10.81 -12.92
CA ARG A 209 -11.59 12.23 -12.85
C ARG A 209 -10.14 12.38 -12.43
N PHE A 210 -9.47 13.27 -13.15
CA PHE A 210 -8.09 13.64 -12.90
C PHE A 210 -8.05 14.98 -12.16
N VAL A 211 -7.33 15.04 -11.04
CA VAL A 211 -7.07 16.28 -10.31
C VAL A 211 -5.57 16.45 -10.19
N LYS A 212 -5.06 17.62 -10.54
CA LYS A 212 -3.65 17.96 -10.36
C LYS A 212 -3.43 18.45 -8.94
N LEU A 213 -2.54 17.79 -8.19
CA LEU A 213 -2.20 18.16 -6.82
C LEU A 213 -0.99 19.11 -6.75
N GLU A 214 0.01 18.87 -7.60
CA GLU A 214 1.26 19.61 -7.59
C GLU A 214 1.70 19.89 -9.02
N LYS A 215 2.33 21.04 -9.26
CA LYS A 215 2.94 21.38 -10.55
C LYS A 215 4.46 21.37 -10.41
N PHE A 216 5.12 20.67 -11.32
CA PHE A 216 6.56 20.72 -11.43
C PHE A 216 6.97 21.88 -12.34
N SER A 217 8.00 22.63 -11.94
CA SER A 217 8.67 23.61 -12.79
C SER A 217 9.71 22.91 -13.67
N VAL A 218 10.12 23.55 -14.77
CA VAL A 218 11.13 22.99 -15.69
C VAL A 218 12.47 22.76 -14.98
N GLU A 219 12.75 23.50 -13.91
CA GLU A 219 13.96 23.39 -13.08
C GLU A 219 13.85 22.33 -11.98
N SER A 220 12.65 21.84 -11.69
CA SER A 220 12.44 20.84 -10.64
C SER A 220 12.83 19.45 -11.14
N ASN A 221 13.73 18.80 -10.41
CA ASN A 221 14.09 17.41 -10.67
C ASN A 221 12.83 16.52 -10.51
N ILE A 222 12.25 16.11 -11.64
CA ILE A 222 11.02 15.29 -11.76
C ILE A 222 11.10 13.99 -10.94
N ASN A 223 12.31 13.59 -10.53
CA ASN A 223 12.57 12.40 -9.73
C ASN A 223 12.46 12.56 -8.21
N ARG A 224 12.08 13.72 -7.65
CA ARG A 224 12.08 13.88 -6.18
C ARG A 224 11.01 13.10 -5.42
N ILE A 225 9.87 12.80 -6.06
CA ILE A 225 8.76 12.10 -5.39
C ILE A 225 8.71 10.66 -5.91
N TYR A 226 9.13 9.70 -5.08
CA TYR A 226 9.17 8.28 -5.42
C TYR A 226 7.97 7.48 -4.92
N ASN A 227 7.28 7.95 -3.89
CA ASN A 227 6.16 7.25 -3.28
C ASN A 227 5.25 8.24 -2.55
N ILE A 228 3.95 7.95 -2.51
CA ILE A 228 2.96 8.67 -1.72
C ILE A 228 2.26 7.67 -0.82
N VAL A 229 2.38 7.87 0.49
CA VAL A 229 1.69 7.08 1.51
C VAL A 229 0.54 7.92 2.04
N PRO A 230 -0.70 7.73 1.51
CA PRO A 230 -1.86 8.44 2.03
C PRO A 230 -2.10 8.02 3.48
N HIS A 231 -2.16 9.02 4.37
CA HIS A 231 -2.45 8.83 5.77
C HIS A 231 -3.88 9.32 6.07
N VAL A 232 -4.61 8.54 6.84
CA VAL A 232 -5.78 9.05 7.56
C VAL A 232 -5.24 9.66 8.84
N ARG A 233 -5.66 10.88 9.19
CA ARG A 233 -5.19 11.53 10.43
C ARG A 233 -5.61 10.71 11.64
N PHE A 234 -4.66 10.39 12.51
CA PHE A 234 -4.90 9.73 13.81
C PHE A 234 -4.77 10.69 15.01
N TYR A 235 -4.75 12.01 14.80
CA TYR A 235 -4.68 12.99 15.89
C TYR A 235 -5.17 14.39 15.44
N THR A 236 -6.08 14.99 16.18
CA THR A 236 -6.12 16.43 16.44
C THR A 236 -6.23 16.58 17.95
N HIS A 237 -5.18 17.04 18.62
CA HIS A 237 -5.35 17.54 19.97
C HIS A 237 -6.29 18.73 19.88
N ASP A 238 -7.47 18.65 20.49
CA ASP A 238 -8.14 19.83 20.98
C ASP A 238 -7.19 20.45 22.02
N LEU A 239 -6.40 21.42 21.56
CA LEU A 239 -5.81 22.43 22.42
C LEU A 239 -6.99 23.18 23.05
N ASN A 240 -7.50 22.65 24.16
CA ASN A 240 -8.28 23.42 25.11
C ASN A 240 -7.43 24.63 25.48
N ARG A 241 -7.75 25.78 24.87
CA ARG A 241 -7.40 27.09 25.40
C ARG A 241 -8.08 27.17 26.76
N HIS A 242 -7.35 26.84 27.81
CA HIS A 242 -7.66 27.34 29.14
C HIS A 242 -7.48 28.85 29.09
N VAL A 243 -8.60 29.55 28.91
CA VAL A 243 -8.73 30.94 29.32
C VAL A 243 -8.82 30.90 30.84
N TYR A 244 -7.74 31.28 31.52
CA TYR A 244 -7.84 31.66 32.93
C TYR A 244 -8.54 33.01 32.98
N HIS A 245 -9.63 33.06 33.74
CA HIS A 245 -10.25 34.30 34.21
C HIS A 245 -9.33 35.02 35.21
#